data_AF-A0A8H8CFA3-F1
#
_entry.id   AF-A0A8H8CFA3-F1
#
_cell.length_a   1.000
_cell.length_b   1.000
_cell.length_c   1.000
_cell.angle_alpha   90.00
_cell.angle_beta   90.00
_cell.angle_gamma   90.00
#
_symmetry.space_group_name_H-M   'P 1'
#
loop_
_entity.id
_entity.type
_entity.pdbx_description
1 polymer ?
#
loop_
_entity_poly.entity_id
_entity_poly.type
_entity_poly.pdbx_seq_one_letter_code
_entity_poly.pdbx_strand_id
1 'polypeptide(L)'
;MHFSTYFSRTGIKAKAASAYARITLTRGTAAFFVFSFIYCFIQGIVQSFLFSTDVAYGSLVSGIVSGSGLVTRQETTFLEGTRGHLILQMCTDIPHGQKVYPCFTIFNASALASDGVSAPGPVRTLGDQWENGMQMTAGIDEQTNQPAVVLQSSNANITLSQQCVRNLAYTSQILANLRREDIAWICLQFWLLAISFLAILNDSVPHILSVLMTRFISTAWSSYSVWRGQAFSANFQELIGDPGTPCSLDIFQSFWGSRFGLQFFMALLASLQLEAFVLVTSGGLWIDVLMNTAIVEISAHTKLYQALFISTTILLVPWIAMGWYSIRREMKRVMIIFLGIGICIMAGWATMFYSIVYRWSFMQWPFLGCFTVASFILLLSSIILGIVCRINFGKGLAQYLHAEETLQSLNFAPDAFTVRTRTNSIKDLESRAGSGGNSGGGANFYHPGDEKFHDSEDDHDHYKSSKDFTQMYFVQTLPSRAVGGGGGGFQTESTAPSFYEYSTSRSTSDRSREERSFFTE
;
A
#
# COMPACT_ATOMS: atom_id res chain seq x y z
N MET A 1 -38.05 21.43 -14.30
CA MET A 1 -37.47 20.53 -13.27
C MET A 1 -38.50 19.45 -12.94
N HIS A 2 -38.37 18.26 -13.53
CA HIS A 2 -39.22 17.08 -13.27
C HIS A 2 -38.31 15.88 -12.94
N PHE A 3 -37.60 15.95 -11.82
CA PHE A 3 -36.72 14.86 -11.36
C PHE A 3 -37.45 13.86 -10.42
N SER A 4 -38.70 14.11 -10.05
CA SER A 4 -39.39 13.40 -8.95
C SER A 4 -40.05 12.07 -9.35
N THR A 5 -40.23 11.78 -10.64
CA THR A 5 -40.97 10.58 -11.09
C THR A 5 -40.11 9.41 -11.58
N TYR A 6 -38.77 9.54 -11.58
CA TYR A 6 -37.89 8.52 -12.18
C TYR A 6 -37.48 7.35 -11.25
N PHE A 7 -37.78 7.43 -9.95
CA PHE A 7 -37.46 6.39 -8.97
C PHE A 7 -38.71 5.75 -8.35
N SER A 8 -39.68 5.35 -9.19
CA SER A 8 -40.76 4.48 -8.71
C SER A 8 -40.19 3.12 -8.31
N ARG A 9 -40.48 2.68 -7.07
CA ARG A 9 -40.00 1.41 -6.48
C ARG A 9 -40.33 0.19 -7.35
N THR A 10 -41.40 0.26 -8.16
CA THR A 10 -41.78 -0.77 -9.14
C THR A 10 -40.85 -0.80 -10.36
N GLY A 11 -40.36 0.35 -10.82
CA GLY A 11 -39.39 0.45 -11.91
C GLY A 11 -38.02 -0.15 -11.54
N ILE A 12 -37.59 0.03 -10.29
CA ILE A 12 -36.34 -0.57 -9.78
C ILE A 12 -36.47 -2.10 -9.74
N LYS A 13 -37.60 -2.64 -9.26
CA LYS A 13 -37.84 -4.09 -9.23
C LYS A 13 -37.86 -4.70 -10.63
N ALA A 14 -38.50 -4.05 -11.60
CA ALA A 14 -38.53 -4.51 -12.99
C ALA A 14 -37.14 -4.50 -13.64
N LYS A 15 -36.34 -3.43 -13.41
CA LYS A 15 -34.95 -3.37 -13.88
C LYS A 15 -34.05 -4.39 -13.19
N ALA A 16 -34.21 -4.61 -11.89
CA ALA A 16 -33.47 -5.62 -11.14
C ALA A 16 -33.81 -7.05 -11.59
N ALA A 17 -35.08 -7.35 -11.87
CA ALA A 17 -35.49 -8.65 -12.40
C ALA A 17 -34.94 -8.89 -13.82
N SER A 18 -34.97 -7.88 -14.69
CA SER A 18 -34.36 -7.94 -16.02
C SER A 18 -32.84 -8.12 -15.96
N ALA A 19 -32.18 -7.38 -15.07
CA ALA A 19 -30.75 -7.53 -14.78
C ALA A 19 -30.42 -8.96 -14.32
N TYR A 20 -31.16 -9.48 -13.35
CA TYR A 20 -30.99 -10.84 -12.84
C TYR A 20 -31.19 -11.90 -13.93
N ALA A 21 -32.21 -11.73 -14.77
CA ALA A 21 -32.46 -12.61 -15.91
C ALA A 21 -31.30 -12.61 -16.92
N ARG A 22 -30.68 -11.44 -17.19
CA ARG A 22 -29.52 -11.35 -18.10
C ARG A 22 -28.24 -11.93 -17.51
N ILE A 23 -27.98 -11.68 -16.23
CA ILE A 23 -26.81 -12.24 -15.53
C ILE A 23 -26.88 -13.77 -15.49
N THR A 24 -28.07 -14.33 -15.31
CA THR A 24 -28.28 -15.78 -15.30
C THR A 24 -28.40 -16.40 -16.70
N LEU A 25 -28.48 -15.59 -17.76
CA LEU A 25 -28.74 -16.05 -19.12
C LEU A 25 -27.55 -16.80 -19.75
N THR A 26 -26.31 -16.40 -19.45
CA THR A 26 -25.12 -17.09 -19.98
C THR A 26 -24.15 -17.47 -18.86
N ARG A 27 -23.71 -18.72 -18.87
CA ARG A 27 -22.76 -19.24 -17.88
C ARG A 27 -21.43 -18.46 -17.88
N GLY A 28 -21.02 -17.93 -19.04
CA GLY A 28 -19.80 -17.14 -19.20
C GLY A 28 -19.86 -15.78 -18.52
N THR A 29 -20.94 -15.01 -18.73
CA THR A 29 -21.11 -13.69 -18.09
C THR A 29 -21.23 -13.81 -16.57
N ALA A 30 -21.94 -14.84 -16.08
CA ALA A 30 -22.02 -15.16 -14.67
C ALA A 30 -20.63 -15.47 -14.06
N ALA A 31 -19.85 -16.32 -14.72
CA ALA A 31 -18.50 -16.66 -14.27
C ALA A 31 -17.56 -15.44 -14.25
N PHE A 32 -17.60 -14.61 -15.29
CA PHE A 32 -16.82 -13.37 -15.36
C PHE A 32 -17.19 -12.40 -14.23
N PHE A 33 -18.48 -12.23 -13.94
CA PHE A 33 -18.95 -11.38 -12.85
C PHE A 33 -18.47 -11.89 -11.49
N VAL A 34 -18.65 -13.19 -11.21
CA VAL A 34 -18.20 -13.80 -9.95
C VAL A 34 -16.68 -13.65 -9.78
N PHE A 35 -15.91 -13.91 -10.83
CA PHE A 35 -14.46 -13.74 -10.80
C PHE A 35 -14.06 -12.28 -10.56
N SER A 36 -14.71 -11.34 -11.24
CA SER A 36 -14.46 -9.90 -11.08
C SER A 36 -14.82 -9.41 -9.67
N PHE A 37 -15.90 -9.93 -9.10
CA PHE A 37 -16.34 -9.63 -7.73
C PHE A 37 -15.33 -10.16 -6.70
N ILE A 38 -14.95 -11.44 -6.78
CA ILE A 38 -13.94 -12.04 -5.90
C ILE A 38 -12.63 -11.26 -5.99
N TYR A 39 -12.20 -10.93 -7.20
CA TYR A 39 -10.97 -10.18 -7.41
C TYR A 39 -11.03 -8.78 -6.81
N CYS A 40 -12.12 -8.04 -7.06
CA CYS A 40 -12.34 -6.72 -6.46
C CYS A 40 -12.32 -6.80 -4.92
N PHE A 41 -12.92 -7.83 -4.34
CA PHE A 41 -12.96 -8.03 -2.91
C PHE A 41 -11.57 -8.33 -2.33
N ILE A 42 -10.82 -9.26 -2.93
CA ILE A 42 -9.44 -9.57 -2.52
C ILE A 42 -8.56 -8.32 -2.64
N GLN A 43 -8.63 -7.61 -3.77
CA GLN A 43 -7.83 -6.40 -3.99
C GLN A 43 -8.19 -5.29 -2.97
N GLY A 44 -9.49 -5.11 -2.69
CA GLY A 44 -9.97 -4.16 -1.69
C GLY A 44 -9.50 -4.49 -0.27
N ILE A 45 -9.48 -5.77 0.12
CA ILE A 45 -8.93 -6.20 1.42
C ILE A 45 -7.46 -5.81 1.56
N VAL A 46 -6.64 -6.11 0.54
CA VAL A 46 -5.20 -5.83 0.62
C VAL A 46 -4.92 -4.33 0.67
N GLN A 47 -5.65 -3.54 -0.12
CA GLN A 47 -5.56 -2.08 -0.07
C GLN A 47 -6.01 -1.52 1.28
N SER A 48 -7.00 -2.15 1.92
CA SER A 48 -7.44 -1.77 3.27
C SER A 48 -6.34 -2.02 4.31
N PHE A 49 -5.55 -3.10 4.17
CA PHE A 49 -4.40 -3.35 5.04
C PHE A 49 -3.26 -2.36 4.83
N LEU A 50 -2.97 -2.01 3.57
CA LEU A 50 -2.01 -0.94 3.24
C LEU A 50 -2.44 0.39 3.88
N PHE A 51 -3.71 0.74 3.74
CA PHE A 51 -4.29 1.94 4.35
C PHE A 51 -4.20 1.93 5.88
N SER A 52 -4.53 0.81 6.53
CA SER A 52 -4.47 0.68 7.99
C SER A 52 -3.04 0.92 8.51
N THR A 53 -2.06 0.31 7.84
CA THR A 53 -0.63 0.48 8.17
C THR A 53 -0.20 1.94 8.02
N ASP A 54 -0.60 2.58 6.91
CA ASP A 54 -0.27 3.99 6.65
C ASP A 54 -0.94 4.95 7.64
N VAL A 55 -2.15 4.65 8.10
CA VAL A 55 -2.86 5.44 9.12
C VAL A 55 -2.16 5.32 10.47
N ALA A 56 -1.77 4.11 10.89
CA ALA A 56 -1.11 3.90 12.16
C ALA A 56 0.21 4.70 12.26
N TYR A 57 1.12 4.51 11.29
CA TYR A 57 2.40 5.23 11.27
C TYR A 57 2.23 6.72 10.93
N GLY A 58 1.27 7.06 10.07
CA GLY A 58 0.96 8.45 9.75
C GLY A 58 0.45 9.22 10.97
N SER A 59 -0.39 8.61 11.81
CA SER A 59 -0.90 9.23 13.04
C SER A 59 0.22 9.44 14.07
N LEU A 60 1.12 8.46 14.21
CA LEU A 60 2.29 8.55 15.08
C LEU A 60 3.20 9.71 14.69
N VAL A 61 3.65 9.72 13.43
CA VAL A 61 4.60 10.72 12.92
C VAL A 61 3.96 12.12 12.90
N SER A 62 2.71 12.23 12.45
CA SER A 62 2.01 13.52 12.47
C SER A 62 1.73 14.02 13.88
N GLY A 63 1.50 13.13 14.86
CA GLY A 63 1.41 13.46 16.28
C GLY A 63 2.70 14.07 16.82
N ILE A 64 3.85 13.48 16.49
CA ILE A 64 5.17 14.00 16.89
C ILE A 64 5.43 15.37 16.26
N VAL A 65 5.22 15.49 14.94
CA VAL A 65 5.51 16.72 14.20
C VAL A 65 4.59 17.85 14.65
N SER A 66 3.27 17.61 14.72
CA SER A 66 2.29 18.64 15.08
C SER A 66 2.25 18.95 16.59
N GLY A 67 2.48 17.95 17.44
CA GLY A 67 2.49 18.12 18.90
C GLY A 67 3.68 18.93 19.42
N SER A 68 4.76 19.02 18.64
CA SER A 68 5.96 19.78 18.99
C SER A 68 5.79 21.30 18.89
N GLY A 69 4.88 21.78 18.03
CA GLY A 69 4.79 23.20 17.66
C GLY A 69 5.99 23.73 16.86
N LEU A 70 6.94 22.87 16.47
CA LEU A 70 8.19 23.26 15.79
C LEU A 70 8.07 23.36 14.27
N VAL A 71 7.03 22.74 13.70
CA VAL A 71 6.75 22.71 12.26
C VAL A 71 5.35 23.26 12.04
N THR A 72 5.25 24.29 11.22
CA THR A 72 3.98 24.93 10.88
C THR A 72 3.34 24.26 9.67
N ARG A 73 2.01 24.37 9.54
CA ARG A 73 1.28 23.79 8.38
C ARG A 73 1.61 24.46 7.03
N GLN A 74 2.26 25.63 7.05
CA GLN A 74 2.63 26.37 5.84
C GLN A 74 3.97 25.90 5.27
N GLU A 75 4.75 25.15 6.03
CA GLU A 75 6.06 24.66 5.62
C GLU A 75 5.92 23.34 4.84
N THR A 76 6.40 23.32 3.60
CA THR A 76 6.56 22.11 2.79
C THR A 76 8.01 21.64 2.82
N THR A 77 8.21 20.32 2.76
CA THR A 77 9.56 19.76 2.66
C THR A 77 9.90 19.45 1.21
N PHE A 78 11.17 19.61 0.88
CA PHE A 78 11.70 19.30 -0.44
C PHE A 78 13.01 18.54 -0.27
N LEU A 79 13.11 17.37 -0.88
CA LEU A 79 14.28 16.50 -0.79
C LEU A 79 14.98 16.48 -2.15
N GLU A 80 16.24 16.90 -2.15
CA GLU A 80 17.13 16.85 -3.32
C GLU A 80 18.25 15.83 -3.09
N GLY A 81 18.82 15.34 -4.19
CA GLY A 81 20.01 14.49 -4.18
C GLY A 81 19.72 13.00 -4.32
N THR A 82 20.80 12.23 -4.25
CA THR A 82 20.79 10.76 -4.24
C THR A 82 21.36 10.27 -2.91
N ARG A 83 21.26 8.96 -2.65
CA ARG A 83 21.74 8.36 -1.42
C ARG A 83 23.19 8.76 -1.11
N GLY A 84 23.46 9.25 0.10
CA GLY A 84 24.75 9.77 0.55
C GLY A 84 24.97 11.27 0.28
N HIS A 85 24.12 11.88 -0.54
CA HIS A 85 24.14 13.31 -0.86
C HIS A 85 22.75 13.94 -0.74
N LEU A 86 21.93 13.42 0.19
CA LEU A 86 20.59 13.95 0.41
C LEU A 86 20.64 15.33 1.09
N ILE A 87 19.90 16.27 0.52
CA ILE A 87 19.70 17.61 1.06
C ILE A 87 18.20 17.81 1.28
N LEU A 88 17.78 17.86 2.54
CA LEU A 88 16.41 18.15 2.92
C LEU A 88 16.27 19.62 3.23
N GLN A 89 15.35 20.28 2.53
CA GLN A 89 15.03 21.68 2.71
C GLN A 89 13.59 21.85 3.18
N MET A 90 13.36 22.88 3.98
CA MET A 90 12.04 23.34 4.37
C MET A 90 11.74 24.66 3.66
N CYS A 91 10.58 24.74 3.05
CA CYS A 91 10.15 25.84 2.21
C CYS A 91 8.81 26.37 2.67
N THR A 92 8.62 27.69 2.66
CA THR A 92 7.30 28.30 2.93
C THR A 92 6.42 28.42 1.69
N ASP A 93 6.98 28.14 0.50
CA ASP A 93 6.29 28.27 -0.79
C ASP A 93 6.73 27.16 -1.78
N ILE A 94 5.91 26.93 -2.80
CA ILE A 94 6.16 25.94 -3.86
C ILE A 94 6.98 26.62 -4.98
N PRO A 95 8.12 26.04 -5.40
CA PRO A 95 8.92 26.65 -6.45
C PRO A 95 8.22 26.61 -7.81
N HIS A 96 7.71 27.75 -8.27
CA HIS A 96 7.11 27.93 -9.60
C HIS A 96 8.17 28.19 -10.69
N GLY A 97 9.29 27.45 -10.67
CA GLY A 97 10.39 27.62 -11.63
C GLY A 97 11.30 28.84 -11.40
N GLN A 98 11.13 29.54 -10.27
CA GLN A 98 12.07 30.55 -9.80
C GLN A 98 13.09 29.92 -8.83
N LYS A 99 14.25 30.57 -8.64
CA LYS A 99 15.19 30.17 -7.59
C LYS A 99 14.44 30.24 -6.26
N VAL A 100 14.19 29.04 -5.73
CA VAL A 100 13.51 28.70 -4.50
C VAL A 100 13.93 29.65 -3.36
N TYR A 101 13.07 30.58 -2.94
CA TYR A 101 13.30 31.41 -1.76
C TYR A 101 11.98 31.82 -1.09
N PRO A 102 11.88 31.77 0.25
CA PRO A 102 12.90 31.34 1.22
C PRO A 102 12.76 29.85 1.60
N CYS A 103 13.82 29.07 1.36
CA CYS A 103 13.97 27.74 1.94
C CYS A 103 15.26 27.65 2.74
N PHE A 104 15.25 26.86 3.81
CA PHE A 104 16.43 26.59 4.62
C PHE A 104 16.71 25.09 4.66
N THR A 105 17.99 24.74 4.71
CA THR A 105 18.42 23.35 4.78
C THR A 105 18.22 22.84 6.21
N ILE A 106 17.47 21.76 6.36
CA ILE A 106 17.27 21.06 7.65
C ILE A 106 18.31 19.97 7.83
N PHE A 107 18.66 19.28 6.74
CA PHE A 107 19.56 18.14 6.75
C PHE A 107 20.42 18.13 5.49
N ASN A 108 21.72 17.88 5.65
CA ASN A 108 22.67 17.73 4.57
C ASN A 108 23.59 16.55 4.88
N ALA A 109 23.43 15.45 4.15
CA ALA A 109 24.21 14.24 4.31
C ALA A 109 25.72 14.46 4.09
N SER A 110 26.08 15.38 3.18
CA SER A 110 27.49 15.64 2.84
C SER A 110 28.21 16.39 3.96
N ALA A 111 27.50 17.24 4.71
CA ALA A 111 28.07 17.95 5.85
C ALA A 111 28.34 17.01 7.04
N LEU A 112 27.48 16.01 7.24
CA LEU A 112 27.68 14.98 8.27
C LEU A 112 28.92 14.13 8.00
N ALA A 113 29.22 13.86 6.72
CA ALA A 113 30.43 13.13 6.34
C ALA A 113 31.72 13.93 6.58
N SER A 114 31.68 15.27 6.48
CA SER A 114 32.87 16.12 6.66
C SER A 114 33.22 16.43 8.11
N ASP A 115 32.22 16.51 9.00
CA ASP A 115 32.43 16.98 10.38
C ASP A 115 33.11 15.95 11.30
N GLY A 116 33.44 14.76 10.80
CA GLY A 116 34.22 13.76 11.56
C GLY A 116 33.60 13.40 12.91
N VAL A 117 32.28 13.61 13.07
CA VAL A 117 31.57 13.49 14.33
C VAL A 117 31.80 12.09 14.89
N SER A 118 32.34 12.08 16.10
CA SER A 118 32.91 10.92 16.76
C SER A 118 31.85 9.86 17.05
N ALA A 119 32.15 8.62 16.63
CA ALA A 119 31.48 7.35 16.91
C ALA A 119 29.94 7.31 16.75
N PRO A 120 29.40 6.44 15.87
CA PRO A 120 27.96 6.24 15.75
C PRO A 120 27.36 5.87 17.11
N GLY A 121 26.52 6.75 17.66
CA GLY A 121 25.68 6.41 18.81
C GLY A 121 24.80 5.20 18.48
N PRO A 122 24.41 4.38 19.47
CA PRO A 122 23.56 3.23 19.22
C PRO A 122 22.24 3.67 18.59
N VAL A 123 21.86 3.04 17.47
CA VAL A 123 20.55 3.25 16.85
C VAL A 123 19.48 2.86 17.85
N ARG A 124 18.61 3.82 18.17
CA ARG A 124 17.47 3.60 19.07
C ARG A 124 16.37 2.96 18.26
N THR A 125 15.80 1.85 18.72
CA THR A 125 14.62 1.25 18.09
C THR A 125 13.38 1.62 18.90
N LEU A 126 12.34 2.12 18.23
CA LEU A 126 11.05 2.31 18.87
C LEU A 126 10.39 0.93 18.96
N GLY A 127 10.63 0.20 20.05
CA GLY A 127 10.13 -1.17 20.20
C GLY A 127 8.60 -1.27 20.06
N ASP A 128 8.09 -2.49 19.88
CA ASP A 128 6.67 -2.81 19.56
C ASP A 128 5.62 -2.22 20.53
N GLN A 129 6.05 -1.66 21.67
CA GLN A 129 5.17 -1.12 22.69
C GLN A 129 4.49 0.21 22.32
N TRP A 130 4.91 0.89 21.24
CA TRP A 130 4.29 2.15 20.84
C TRP A 130 2.80 2.01 20.48
N GLU A 131 2.38 0.80 20.09
CA GLU A 131 0.99 0.47 19.78
C GLU A 131 0.06 0.60 21.01
N ASN A 132 0.60 0.47 22.23
CA ASN A 132 -0.16 0.64 23.48
C ASN A 132 -0.36 2.11 23.88
N GLY A 133 0.01 3.05 22.99
CA GLY A 133 -0.03 4.48 23.23
C GLY A 133 1.29 5.00 23.79
N MET A 134 1.78 6.10 23.21
CA MET A 134 2.91 6.85 23.73
C MET A 134 2.45 8.22 24.20
N GLN A 135 2.93 8.65 25.36
CA GLN A 135 2.72 10.01 25.82
C GLN A 135 3.81 10.91 25.23
N MET A 136 3.40 11.96 24.53
CA MET A 136 4.30 12.94 23.95
C MET A 136 4.25 14.20 24.81
N THR A 137 5.41 14.64 25.29
CA THR A 137 5.54 15.90 26.03
C THR A 137 6.59 16.78 25.36
N ALA A 138 6.28 18.07 25.21
CA ALA A 138 7.28 19.06 24.88
C ALA A 138 8.23 19.20 26.08
N GLY A 139 9.52 19.09 25.84
CA GLY A 139 10.56 19.20 26.83
C GLY A 139 11.71 20.08 26.33
N ILE A 140 12.73 20.21 27.16
CA ILE A 140 13.99 20.85 26.80
C ILE A 140 15.05 19.74 26.85
N ASP A 141 15.88 19.67 25.82
CA ASP A 141 17.02 18.76 25.82
C ASP A 141 18.04 19.24 26.86
N GLU A 142 18.34 18.41 27.86
CA GLU A 142 19.25 18.75 28.96
C GLU A 142 20.66 19.09 28.47
N GLN A 143 21.09 18.55 27.32
CA GLN A 143 22.44 18.77 26.80
C GLN A 143 22.56 20.09 26.03
N THR A 144 21.56 20.40 25.20
CA THR A 144 21.63 21.55 24.28
C THR A 144 20.83 22.76 24.77
N ASN A 145 19.99 22.59 25.79
CA ASN A 145 19.02 23.58 26.27
C ASN A 145 18.09 24.09 25.15
N GLN A 146 17.81 23.24 24.15
CA GLN A 146 16.93 23.54 23.01
C GLN A 146 15.58 22.81 23.16
N PRO A 147 14.52 23.30 22.47
CA PRO A 147 13.24 22.61 22.43
C PRO A 147 13.39 21.17 21.90
N ALA A 148 12.82 20.22 22.63
CA ALA A 148 12.85 18.81 22.30
C ALA A 148 11.47 18.18 22.52
N VAL A 149 11.24 17.03 21.89
CA VAL A 149 10.05 16.22 22.15
C VAL A 149 10.49 14.98 22.92
N VAL A 150 9.91 14.76 24.10
CA VAL A 150 10.17 13.56 24.88
C VAL A 150 9.05 12.57 24.59
N LEU A 151 9.42 11.42 24.04
CA LEU A 151 8.55 10.26 23.91
C LEU A 151 8.68 9.44 25.19
N GLN A 152 7.62 9.40 25.99
CA GLN A 152 7.56 8.61 27.20
C GLN A 152 6.84 7.29 26.92
N SER A 153 7.60 6.20 27.06
CA SER A 153 7.09 4.83 27.09
C SER A 153 7.27 4.25 28.49
N SER A 154 6.59 3.16 28.82
CA SER A 154 6.65 2.51 30.13
C SER A 154 8.07 2.12 30.56
N ASN A 155 8.95 1.86 29.58
CA ASN A 155 10.30 1.33 29.81
C ASN A 155 11.44 2.27 29.40
N ALA A 156 11.16 3.37 28.67
CA ALA A 156 12.19 4.27 28.18
C ALA A 156 11.63 5.67 27.84
N ASN A 157 12.46 6.69 28.10
CA ASN A 157 12.24 8.06 27.63
C ASN A 157 13.20 8.34 26.47
N ILE A 158 12.64 8.65 25.30
CA ILE A 158 13.44 8.99 24.12
C ILE A 158 13.26 10.48 23.86
N THR A 159 14.33 11.24 23.99
CA THR A 159 14.37 12.66 23.62
C THR A 159 14.70 12.81 22.14
N LEU A 160 13.83 13.52 21.42
CA LEU A 160 13.99 13.88 20.01
C LEU A 160 14.41 15.35 19.90
N SER A 161 15.52 15.59 19.20
CA SER A 161 16.02 16.94 18.93
C SER A 161 15.09 17.71 18.00
N GLN A 162 15.13 19.04 18.04
CA GLN A 162 14.40 19.90 17.10
C GLN A 162 14.67 19.55 15.63
N GLN A 163 15.93 19.25 15.29
CA GLN A 163 16.31 18.87 13.92
C GLN A 163 15.69 17.52 13.53
N CYS A 164 15.64 16.56 14.45
CA CYS A 164 14.96 15.29 14.20
C CYS A 164 13.46 15.46 13.91
N VAL A 165 12.78 16.28 14.70
CA VAL A 165 11.34 16.55 14.50
C VAL A 165 11.08 17.24 13.16
N ARG A 166 11.97 18.15 12.73
CA ARG A 166 11.90 18.77 11.40
C ARG A 166 12.16 17.77 10.27
N ASN A 167 13.11 16.84 10.44
CA ASN A 167 13.33 15.75 9.47
C ASN A 167 12.10 14.84 9.34
N LEU A 168 11.40 14.57 10.45
CA LEU A 168 10.16 13.78 10.46
C LEU A 168 9.03 14.44 9.67
N ALA A 169 9.04 15.76 9.47
CA ALA A 169 8.03 16.45 8.66
C ALA A 169 7.97 15.91 7.22
N TYR A 170 9.12 15.57 6.63
CA TYR A 170 9.18 14.94 5.31
C TYR A 170 8.44 13.60 5.28
N THR A 171 8.73 12.74 6.25
CA THR A 171 8.06 11.43 6.34
C THR A 171 6.57 11.56 6.60
N SER A 172 6.14 12.54 7.41
CA SER A 172 4.72 12.83 7.64
C SER A 172 4.01 13.21 6.34
N GLN A 173 4.64 14.01 5.47
CA GLN A 173 4.07 14.43 4.19
C GLN A 173 3.97 13.24 3.22
N ILE A 174 5.00 12.40 3.14
CA ILE A 174 4.99 11.19 2.31
C ILE A 174 3.91 10.20 2.78
N LEU A 175 3.83 9.90 4.08
CA LEU A 175 2.80 9.02 4.63
C LEU A 175 1.38 9.55 4.38
N ALA A 176 1.17 10.86 4.50
CA ALA A 176 -0.11 11.47 4.18
C ALA A 176 -0.49 11.30 2.70
N ASN A 177 0.49 11.35 1.78
CA ASN A 177 0.28 11.11 0.35
C ASN A 177 0.01 9.64 0.05
N LEU A 178 0.74 8.71 0.67
CA LEU A 178 0.49 7.26 0.53
C LEU A 178 -0.92 6.88 1.00
N ARG A 179 -1.38 7.45 2.12
CA ARG A 179 -2.75 7.29 2.61
C ARG A 179 -3.81 7.77 1.59
N ARG A 180 -3.60 8.93 0.96
CA ARG A 180 -4.52 9.46 -0.07
C ARG A 180 -4.56 8.58 -1.32
N GLU A 181 -3.39 8.08 -1.71
CA GLU A 181 -3.24 7.15 -2.81
C GLU A 181 -4.00 5.85 -2.54
N ASP A 182 -3.84 5.25 -1.36
CA ASP A 182 -4.51 4.00 -0.99
C ASP A 182 -6.05 4.17 -0.96
N ILE A 183 -6.57 5.30 -0.44
CA ILE A 183 -8.01 5.63 -0.51
C ILE A 183 -8.50 5.71 -1.97
N ALA A 184 -7.77 6.43 -2.83
CA ALA A 184 -8.16 6.59 -4.23
C ALA A 184 -8.23 5.22 -4.94
N TRP A 185 -7.31 4.32 -4.63
CA TRP A 185 -7.30 2.96 -5.16
C TRP A 185 -8.46 2.10 -4.66
N ILE A 186 -8.83 2.21 -3.37
CA ILE A 186 -10.00 1.54 -2.81
C ILE A 186 -11.27 2.02 -3.53
N CYS A 187 -11.44 3.34 -3.70
CA CYS A 187 -12.56 3.91 -4.44
C CYS A 187 -12.59 3.44 -5.90
N LEU A 188 -11.43 3.34 -6.55
CA LEU A 188 -11.31 2.85 -7.92
C LEU A 188 -11.76 1.38 -8.04
N GLN A 189 -11.55 0.53 -7.03
CA GLN A 189 -12.04 -0.86 -7.06
C GLN A 189 -13.57 -0.93 -7.06
N PHE A 190 -14.23 -0.17 -6.19
CA PHE A 190 -15.70 -0.11 -6.19
C PHE A 190 -16.25 0.45 -7.49
N TRP A 191 -15.59 1.46 -8.06
CA TRP A 191 -15.94 2.00 -9.37
C TRP A 191 -15.79 0.95 -10.48
N LEU A 192 -14.71 0.17 -10.48
CA LEU A 192 -14.51 -0.92 -11.45
C LEU A 192 -15.55 -2.02 -11.33
N LEU A 193 -15.96 -2.38 -10.11
CA LEU A 193 -17.05 -3.33 -9.90
C LEU A 193 -18.37 -2.79 -10.46
N ALA A 194 -18.67 -1.52 -10.23
CA ALA A 194 -19.87 -0.86 -10.75
C ALA A 194 -19.89 -0.83 -12.29
N ILE A 195 -18.78 -0.45 -12.94
CA ILE A 195 -18.69 -0.48 -14.41
C ILE A 195 -18.77 -1.91 -14.94
N SER A 196 -18.14 -2.88 -14.28
CA SER A 196 -18.22 -4.29 -14.70
C SER A 196 -19.66 -4.81 -14.64
N PHE A 197 -20.42 -4.41 -13.61
CA PHE A 197 -21.85 -4.71 -13.52
C PHE A 197 -22.64 -4.04 -14.64
N LEU A 198 -22.44 -2.74 -14.88
CA LEU A 198 -23.12 -2.01 -15.96
C LEU A 198 -22.78 -2.55 -17.36
N ALA A 199 -21.55 -3.01 -17.56
CA ALA A 199 -21.11 -3.61 -18.81
C ALA A 199 -21.92 -4.86 -19.15
N ILE A 200 -22.21 -5.69 -18.15
CA ILE A 200 -23.01 -6.92 -18.30
C ILE A 200 -24.49 -6.57 -18.54
N LEU A 201 -25.03 -5.55 -17.86
CA LEU A 201 -26.42 -5.17 -18.03
C LEU A 201 -26.72 -4.65 -19.43
N ASN A 202 -25.80 -3.85 -19.96
CA ASN A 202 -25.97 -3.13 -21.21
C ASN A 202 -25.30 -3.81 -22.41
N ASP A 203 -24.61 -4.94 -22.20
CA ASP A 203 -23.77 -5.61 -23.21
C ASP A 203 -22.85 -4.61 -23.94
N SER A 204 -22.21 -3.73 -23.15
CA SER A 204 -21.56 -2.55 -23.68
C SER A 204 -20.05 -2.75 -23.83
N VAL A 205 -19.62 -2.97 -25.08
CA VAL A 205 -18.21 -2.98 -25.51
C VAL A 205 -17.37 -1.85 -24.90
N PRO A 206 -17.79 -0.56 -24.90
CA PRO A 206 -16.95 0.51 -24.34
C PRO A 206 -16.71 0.38 -22.83
N HIS A 207 -17.64 -0.21 -22.07
CA HIS A 207 -17.44 -0.41 -20.63
C HIS A 207 -16.46 -1.54 -20.37
N ILE A 208 -16.52 -2.63 -21.15
CA ILE A 208 -15.54 -3.72 -21.09
C ILE A 208 -14.13 -3.20 -21.41
N LEU A 209 -14.00 -2.38 -22.46
CA LEU A 209 -12.73 -1.76 -22.81
C LEU A 209 -12.20 -0.86 -21.70
N SER A 210 -13.07 -0.05 -21.07
CA SER A 210 -12.70 0.79 -19.93
C SER A 210 -12.19 -0.02 -18.73
N VAL A 211 -12.88 -1.12 -18.39
CA VAL A 211 -12.43 -2.04 -17.32
C VAL A 211 -11.06 -2.61 -17.67
N LEU A 212 -10.88 -3.09 -18.90
CA LEU A 212 -9.62 -3.66 -19.35
C LEU A 212 -8.48 -2.64 -19.25
N MET A 213 -8.65 -1.43 -19.79
CA MET A 213 -7.63 -0.38 -19.73
C MET A 213 -7.29 0.03 -18.29
N THR A 214 -8.29 0.12 -17.42
CA THR A 214 -8.05 0.44 -16.02
C THR A 214 -7.29 -0.69 -15.30
N ARG A 215 -7.50 -1.96 -15.67
CA ARG A 215 -6.71 -3.09 -15.14
C ARG A 215 -5.26 -3.03 -15.59
N PHE A 216 -4.99 -2.63 -16.84
CA PHE A 216 -3.63 -2.36 -17.31
C PHE A 216 -2.96 -1.25 -16.48
N ILE A 217 -3.65 -0.11 -16.32
CA ILE A 217 -3.15 1.02 -15.51
C ILE A 217 -2.90 0.59 -14.06
N SER A 218 -3.80 -0.20 -13.47
CA SER A 218 -3.66 -0.73 -12.10
C SER A 218 -2.44 -1.65 -11.94
N THR A 219 -2.17 -2.47 -12.95
CA THR A 219 -1.00 -3.36 -12.96
C THR A 219 0.30 -2.55 -13.08
N ALA A 220 0.31 -1.55 -13.96
CA ALA A 220 1.45 -0.64 -14.10
C ALA A 220 1.71 0.15 -12.82
N TRP A 221 0.66 0.68 -12.18
CA TRP A 221 0.79 1.39 -10.92
C TRP A 221 1.31 0.51 -9.79
N SER A 222 0.80 -0.72 -9.68
CA SER A 222 1.25 -1.66 -8.64
C SER A 222 2.73 -2.01 -8.80
N SER A 223 3.23 -2.09 -10.04
CA SER A 223 4.65 -2.28 -10.32
C SER A 223 5.48 -1.04 -9.97
N TYR A 224 4.98 0.14 -10.34
CA TYR A 224 5.60 1.42 -10.03
C TYR A 224 5.68 1.69 -8.52
N SER A 225 4.64 1.34 -7.75
CA SER A 225 4.59 1.56 -6.30
C SER A 225 5.65 0.75 -5.56
N VAL A 226 5.92 -0.49 -6.00
CA VAL A 226 7.00 -1.34 -5.49
C VAL A 226 8.36 -0.68 -5.72
N TRP A 227 8.64 -0.24 -6.96
CA TRP A 227 9.90 0.43 -7.29
C TRP A 227 10.10 1.71 -6.47
N ARG A 228 9.08 2.58 -6.45
CA ARG A 228 9.11 3.86 -5.71
C ARG A 228 9.26 3.65 -4.20
N GLY A 229 8.63 2.61 -3.65
CA GLY A 229 8.73 2.29 -2.23
C GLY A 229 10.16 2.01 -1.78
N GLN A 230 10.97 1.34 -2.61
CA GLN A 230 12.39 1.08 -2.29
C GLN A 230 13.18 2.38 -2.15
N ALA A 231 12.95 3.35 -3.03
CA ALA A 231 13.58 4.66 -2.95
C ALA A 231 13.17 5.41 -1.68
N PHE A 232 11.89 5.40 -1.31
CA PHE A 232 11.43 6.02 -0.07
C PHE A 232 12.00 5.36 1.18
N SER A 233 12.07 4.03 1.22
CA SER A 233 12.66 3.30 2.34
C SER A 233 14.14 3.66 2.53
N ALA A 234 14.91 3.74 1.43
CA ALA A 234 16.31 4.16 1.49
C ALA A 234 16.46 5.60 1.99
N ASN A 235 15.64 6.53 1.51
CA ASN A 235 15.66 7.92 1.97
C ASN A 235 15.29 8.03 3.46
N PHE A 236 14.29 7.28 3.93
CA PHE A 236 13.88 7.31 5.34
C PHE A 236 14.99 6.76 6.24
N GLN A 237 15.67 5.71 5.79
CA GLN A 237 16.80 5.14 6.49
C GLN A 237 17.95 6.15 6.62
N GLU A 238 18.32 6.84 5.54
CA GLU A 238 19.39 7.84 5.57
C GLU A 238 19.02 9.10 6.37
N LEU A 239 17.76 9.53 6.35
CA LEU A 239 17.32 10.74 7.06
C LEU A 239 17.14 10.51 8.58
N ILE A 240 16.80 9.29 9.00
CA ILE A 240 16.27 9.02 10.34
C ILE A 240 16.93 7.81 11.01
N GLY A 241 17.05 6.69 10.29
CA GLY A 241 17.46 5.40 10.85
C GLY A 241 18.97 5.22 10.98
N ASP A 242 19.76 5.82 10.09
CA ASP A 242 21.20 5.62 10.05
C ASP A 242 21.88 6.28 11.27
N PRO A 243 22.93 5.63 11.81
CA PRO A 243 23.61 6.15 12.98
C PRO A 243 24.37 7.44 12.63
N GLY A 244 24.42 8.38 13.58
CA GLY A 244 25.00 9.70 13.37
C GLY A 244 24.06 10.73 12.73
N THR A 245 22.86 10.31 12.31
CA THR A 245 21.79 11.25 11.94
C THR A 245 21.23 11.94 13.20
N PRO A 246 20.62 13.14 13.08
CA PRO A 246 20.04 13.85 14.22
C PRO A 246 18.94 13.08 14.98
N CYS A 247 18.35 12.07 14.35
CA CYS A 247 17.37 11.17 14.97
C CYS A 247 18.02 9.91 15.54
N SER A 248 18.84 9.21 14.72
CA SER A 248 19.37 7.87 15.00
C SER A 248 18.30 6.95 15.62
N LEU A 249 17.14 6.91 14.96
CA LEU A 249 15.92 6.27 15.46
C LEU A 249 15.29 5.43 14.36
N ASP A 250 15.23 4.12 14.57
CA ASP A 250 14.56 3.21 13.67
C ASP A 250 13.09 3.03 14.08
N ILE A 251 12.21 3.73 13.37
CA ILE A 251 10.75 3.62 13.47
C ILE A 251 10.18 2.82 12.29
N PHE A 252 10.82 2.91 11.12
CA PHE A 252 10.20 2.56 9.85
C PHE A 252 10.63 1.19 9.32
N GLN A 253 11.60 0.50 9.91
CA GLN A 253 12.02 -0.80 9.41
C GLN A 253 10.87 -1.82 9.38
N SER A 254 10.07 -1.88 10.46
CA SER A 254 8.88 -2.76 10.54
C SER A 254 7.79 -2.34 9.54
N PHE A 255 7.51 -1.02 9.46
CA PHE A 255 6.59 -0.43 8.49
C PHE A 255 6.89 -0.86 7.05
N TRP A 256 8.13 -0.67 6.61
CA TRP A 256 8.53 -1.00 5.24
C TRP A 256 8.50 -2.51 4.98
N GLY A 257 8.88 -3.33 5.96
CA GLY A 257 8.78 -4.79 5.85
C GLY A 257 7.35 -5.26 5.54
N SER A 258 6.39 -4.80 6.33
CA SER A 258 4.96 -5.13 6.15
C SER A 258 4.40 -4.53 4.85
N ARG A 259 4.68 -3.24 4.58
CA ARG A 259 4.17 -2.56 3.39
C ARG A 259 4.71 -3.17 2.10
N PHE A 260 6.00 -3.50 2.02
CA PHE A 260 6.56 -4.15 0.83
C PHE A 260 5.93 -5.51 0.57
N GLY A 261 5.71 -6.32 1.63
CA GLY A 261 5.03 -7.61 1.48
C GLY A 261 3.65 -7.48 0.82
N LEU A 262 2.85 -6.51 1.29
CA LEU A 262 1.53 -6.22 0.73
C LEU A 262 1.60 -5.64 -0.69
N GLN A 263 2.57 -4.77 -1.00
CA GLN A 263 2.75 -4.21 -2.34
C GLN A 263 3.17 -5.26 -3.37
N PHE A 264 4.11 -6.14 -3.02
CA PHE A 264 4.50 -7.26 -3.88
C PHE A 264 3.33 -8.21 -4.14
N PHE A 265 2.52 -8.48 -3.11
CA PHE A 265 1.33 -9.29 -3.25
C PHE A 265 0.32 -8.66 -4.22
N MET A 266 0.06 -7.36 -4.09
CA MET A 266 -0.78 -6.60 -5.03
C MET A 266 -0.25 -6.65 -6.47
N ALA A 267 1.05 -6.40 -6.64
CA ALA A 267 1.68 -6.42 -7.96
C ALA A 267 1.60 -7.80 -8.61
N LEU A 268 1.83 -8.88 -7.86
CA LEU A 268 1.68 -10.24 -8.39
C LEU A 268 0.22 -10.54 -8.75
N LEU A 269 -0.74 -10.22 -7.87
CA LEU A 269 -2.16 -10.47 -8.16
C LEU A 269 -2.65 -9.73 -9.40
N ALA A 270 -2.26 -8.46 -9.55
CA ALA A 270 -2.59 -7.67 -10.73
C ALA A 270 -1.95 -8.24 -12.01
N SER A 271 -0.68 -8.65 -11.92
CA SER A 271 0.05 -9.26 -13.04
C SER A 271 -0.59 -10.60 -13.45
N LEU A 272 -0.89 -11.47 -12.49
CA LEU A 272 -1.53 -12.78 -12.75
C LEU A 272 -2.92 -12.64 -13.36
N GLN A 273 -3.71 -11.65 -12.93
CA GLN A 273 -5.03 -11.39 -13.53
C GLN A 273 -4.89 -10.96 -14.99
N LEU A 274 -3.99 -10.02 -15.26
CA LEU A 274 -3.77 -9.52 -16.61
C LEU A 274 -3.20 -10.62 -17.51
N GLU A 275 -2.27 -11.42 -16.97
CA GLU A 275 -1.69 -12.58 -17.63
C GLU A 275 -2.76 -13.61 -17.99
N ALA A 276 -3.66 -13.95 -17.07
CA ALA A 276 -4.78 -14.85 -17.32
C ALA A 276 -5.60 -14.42 -18.54
N PHE A 277 -5.95 -13.13 -18.58
CA PHE A 277 -6.72 -12.58 -19.67
C PHE A 277 -5.94 -12.61 -20.99
N VAL A 278 -4.72 -12.08 -20.99
CA VAL A 278 -3.88 -11.94 -22.20
C VAL A 278 -3.49 -13.30 -22.76
N LEU A 279 -3.15 -14.28 -21.92
CA LEU A 279 -2.79 -15.64 -22.32
C LEU A 279 -3.97 -16.41 -22.89
N VAL A 280 -5.13 -16.37 -22.22
CA VAL A 280 -6.36 -17.02 -22.73
C VAL A 280 -6.83 -16.37 -24.03
N THR A 281 -6.70 -15.04 -24.15
CA THR A 281 -7.04 -14.32 -25.40
C THR A 281 -6.10 -14.71 -26.53
N SER A 282 -4.78 -14.71 -26.29
CA SER A 282 -3.77 -15.17 -27.25
C SER A 282 -4.08 -16.59 -27.74
N GLY A 283 -4.33 -17.52 -26.81
CA GLY A 283 -4.66 -18.90 -27.15
C GLY A 283 -6.00 -19.06 -27.87
N GLY A 284 -7.01 -18.28 -27.48
CA GLY A 284 -8.32 -18.27 -28.13
C GLY A 284 -8.24 -17.78 -29.57
N LEU A 285 -7.52 -16.68 -29.83
CA LEU A 285 -7.27 -16.17 -31.18
C LEU A 285 -6.51 -17.20 -32.04
N TRP A 286 -5.53 -17.87 -31.45
CA TRP A 286 -4.80 -18.93 -32.15
C TRP A 286 -5.70 -20.13 -32.50
N ILE A 287 -6.49 -20.61 -31.55
CA ILE A 287 -7.42 -21.73 -31.79
C ILE A 287 -8.49 -21.35 -32.80
N ASP A 288 -8.99 -20.12 -32.78
CA ASP A 288 -9.93 -19.60 -33.77
C ASP A 288 -9.34 -19.68 -35.18
N VAL A 289 -8.12 -19.18 -35.38
CA VAL A 289 -7.41 -19.30 -36.66
C VAL A 289 -7.22 -20.76 -37.06
N LEU A 290 -6.82 -21.61 -36.13
CA LEU A 290 -6.54 -23.02 -36.41
C LEU A 290 -7.80 -23.81 -36.80
N MET A 291 -8.97 -23.45 -36.28
CA MET A 291 -10.22 -24.19 -36.49
C MET A 291 -11.09 -23.60 -37.62
N ASN A 292 -11.08 -22.28 -37.80
CA ASN A 292 -11.99 -21.59 -38.75
C ASN A 292 -11.34 -21.24 -40.09
N THR A 293 -10.06 -21.58 -40.30
CA THR A 293 -9.36 -21.35 -41.57
C THR A 293 -8.93 -22.65 -42.24
N ALA A 294 -8.52 -22.58 -43.52
CA ALA A 294 -8.00 -23.71 -44.30
C ALA A 294 -6.76 -24.39 -43.69
N ILE A 295 -6.18 -23.79 -42.64
CA ILE A 295 -5.06 -24.36 -41.87
C ILE A 295 -5.44 -25.70 -41.24
N VAL A 296 -6.72 -25.94 -40.94
CA VAL A 296 -7.16 -27.18 -40.28
C VAL A 296 -6.76 -28.41 -41.10
N GLU A 297 -6.85 -28.35 -42.43
CA GLU A 297 -6.54 -29.46 -43.34
C GLU A 297 -5.05 -29.75 -43.47
N ILE A 298 -4.21 -28.74 -43.22
CA ILE A 298 -2.75 -28.82 -43.37
C ILE A 298 -2.10 -29.22 -42.03
N SER A 299 -2.79 -28.97 -40.91
CA SER A 299 -2.23 -29.20 -39.58
C SER A 299 -2.30 -30.69 -39.18
N ALA A 300 -1.15 -31.38 -39.14
CA ALA A 300 -1.09 -32.79 -38.72
C ALA A 300 -1.46 -33.03 -37.25
N HIS A 301 -1.46 -31.98 -36.42
CA HIS A 301 -1.56 -32.08 -34.95
C HIS A 301 -2.64 -31.17 -34.33
N THR A 302 -3.73 -30.88 -35.04
CA THR A 302 -4.85 -30.03 -34.58
C THR A 302 -5.37 -30.43 -33.20
N LYS A 303 -5.61 -31.73 -32.99
CA LYS A 303 -6.12 -32.28 -31.72
C LYS A 303 -5.15 -32.05 -30.55
N LEU A 304 -3.85 -32.12 -30.82
CA LEU A 304 -2.82 -31.88 -29.80
C LEU A 304 -2.82 -30.40 -29.37
N TYR A 305 -2.89 -29.47 -30.32
CA TYR A 305 -2.97 -28.03 -30.01
C TYR A 305 -4.24 -27.68 -29.24
N GLN A 306 -5.37 -28.26 -29.63
CA GLN A 306 -6.64 -28.08 -28.92
C GLN A 306 -6.56 -28.62 -27.49
N ALA A 307 -6.01 -29.82 -27.29
CA ALA A 307 -5.83 -30.41 -25.96
C ALA A 307 -4.87 -29.57 -25.08
N LEU A 308 -3.77 -29.06 -25.65
CA LEU A 308 -2.82 -28.18 -24.96
C LEU A 308 -3.47 -26.86 -24.54
N PHE A 309 -4.29 -26.25 -25.40
CA PHE A 309 -5.00 -25.01 -25.04
C PHE A 309 -6.04 -25.22 -23.93
N ILE A 310 -6.87 -26.26 -24.06
CA ILE A 310 -7.90 -26.58 -23.05
C ILE A 310 -7.23 -26.91 -21.71
N SER A 311 -6.18 -27.75 -21.73
CA SER A 311 -5.45 -28.10 -20.50
C SER A 311 -4.77 -26.89 -19.87
N THR A 312 -4.14 -26.02 -20.66
CA THR A 312 -3.54 -24.77 -20.14
C THR A 312 -4.60 -23.89 -19.50
N THR A 313 -5.76 -23.71 -20.15
CA THR A 313 -6.86 -22.89 -19.62
C THR A 313 -7.39 -23.43 -18.29
N ILE A 314 -7.55 -24.75 -18.18
CA ILE A 314 -7.98 -25.42 -16.93
C ILE A 314 -6.90 -25.31 -15.85
N LEU A 315 -5.62 -25.50 -16.20
CA LEU A 315 -4.48 -25.45 -15.28
C LEU A 315 -4.19 -24.04 -14.76
N LEU A 316 -4.61 -23.01 -15.50
CA LEU A 316 -4.39 -21.61 -15.14
C LEU A 316 -5.13 -21.21 -13.87
N VAL A 317 -6.35 -21.74 -13.65
CA VAL A 317 -7.15 -21.47 -12.44
C VAL A 317 -6.45 -21.95 -11.15
N PRO A 318 -6.07 -23.23 -11.00
CA PRO A 318 -5.35 -23.69 -9.81
C PRO A 318 -3.97 -23.04 -9.72
N TRP A 319 -3.32 -22.70 -10.84
CA TRP A 319 -2.04 -21.99 -10.83
C TRP A 319 -2.15 -20.60 -10.18
N ILE A 320 -3.16 -19.80 -10.56
CA ILE A 320 -3.42 -18.50 -9.93
C ILE A 320 -3.77 -18.67 -8.44
N ALA A 321 -4.63 -19.64 -8.11
CA ALA A 321 -5.00 -19.92 -6.73
C ALA A 321 -3.77 -20.31 -5.87
N MET A 322 -2.84 -21.10 -6.43
CA MET A 322 -1.56 -21.42 -5.79
C MET A 322 -0.67 -20.19 -5.62
N GLY A 323 -0.59 -19.31 -6.62
CA GLY A 323 0.12 -18.03 -6.50
C GLY A 323 -0.40 -17.19 -5.34
N TRP A 324 -1.72 -17.00 -5.28
CA TRP A 324 -2.40 -16.28 -4.20
C TRP A 324 -2.14 -16.91 -2.81
N TYR A 325 -2.39 -18.21 -2.69
CA TYR A 325 -2.26 -18.94 -1.43
C TYR A 325 -0.82 -19.01 -0.95
N SER A 326 0.14 -19.18 -1.87
CA SER A 326 1.57 -19.29 -1.54
C SER A 326 2.13 -18.00 -0.93
N ILE A 327 1.71 -16.82 -1.41
CA ILE A 327 2.14 -15.55 -0.82
C ILE A 327 1.45 -15.32 0.52
N ARG A 328 0.12 -15.47 0.57
CA ARG A 328 -0.66 -15.15 1.78
C ARG A 328 -0.17 -15.94 3.00
N ARG A 329 0.21 -17.20 2.80
CA ARG A 329 0.69 -18.08 3.88
C ARG A 329 2.22 -18.25 3.89
N GLU A 330 2.95 -17.48 3.09
CA GLU A 330 4.41 -17.59 2.91
C GLU A 330 4.89 -19.05 2.70
N MET A 331 4.10 -19.86 1.97
CA MET A 331 4.36 -21.29 1.81
C MET A 331 5.43 -21.52 0.74
N LYS A 332 6.70 -21.61 1.19
CA LYS A 332 7.88 -21.86 0.34
C LYS A 332 7.70 -23.02 -0.66
N ARG A 333 7.07 -24.12 -0.24
CA ARG A 333 6.83 -25.31 -1.10
C ARG A 333 5.83 -25.03 -2.22
N VAL A 334 4.70 -24.39 -1.90
CA VAL A 334 3.66 -24.05 -2.89
C VAL A 334 4.19 -23.01 -3.87
N MET A 335 5.00 -22.06 -3.41
CA MET A 335 5.66 -21.07 -4.27
C MET A 335 6.61 -21.73 -5.28
N ILE A 336 7.38 -22.76 -4.88
CA ILE A 336 8.23 -23.51 -5.82
C ILE A 336 7.38 -24.21 -6.89
N ILE A 337 6.27 -24.83 -6.49
CA ILE A 337 5.34 -25.49 -7.42
C ILE A 337 4.74 -24.45 -8.38
N PHE A 338 4.30 -23.30 -7.88
CA PHE A 338 3.80 -22.18 -8.67
C PHE A 338 4.82 -21.70 -9.72
N LEU A 339 6.08 -21.48 -9.32
CA LEU A 339 7.15 -21.09 -10.23
C LEU A 339 7.45 -22.18 -11.26
N GLY A 340 7.49 -23.45 -10.83
CA GLY A 340 7.72 -24.59 -11.72
C GLY A 340 6.64 -24.73 -12.79
N ILE A 341 5.36 -24.60 -12.42
CA ILE A 341 4.24 -24.60 -13.35
C ILE A 341 4.32 -23.39 -14.29
N GLY A 342 4.65 -22.19 -13.79
CA GLY A 342 4.84 -21.01 -14.62
C GLY A 342 5.92 -21.22 -15.69
N ILE A 343 7.07 -21.77 -15.32
CA ILE A 343 8.15 -22.12 -16.26
C ILE A 343 7.67 -23.17 -17.28
N CYS A 344 6.91 -24.18 -16.86
CA CYS A 344 6.36 -25.19 -17.77
C CYS A 344 5.37 -24.58 -18.76
N ILE A 345 4.49 -23.68 -18.31
CA ILE A 345 3.57 -22.93 -19.18
C ILE A 345 4.38 -22.09 -20.17
N MET A 346 5.40 -21.34 -19.71
CA MET A 346 6.28 -20.55 -20.57
C MET A 346 6.93 -21.41 -21.66
N ALA A 347 7.51 -22.56 -21.29
CA ALA A 347 8.17 -23.47 -22.20
C ALA A 347 7.19 -24.11 -23.19
N GLY A 348 5.99 -24.48 -22.73
CA GLY A 348 4.92 -25.02 -23.58
C GLY A 348 4.49 -24.02 -24.65
N TRP A 349 4.28 -22.76 -24.27
CA TRP A 349 3.98 -21.69 -25.23
C TRP A 349 5.16 -21.39 -26.15
N ALA A 350 6.40 -21.39 -25.64
CA ALA A 350 7.58 -21.17 -26.47
C ALA A 350 7.73 -22.28 -27.54
N THR A 351 7.37 -23.52 -27.18
CA THR A 351 7.39 -24.68 -28.09
C THR A 351 6.40 -24.51 -29.25
N MET A 352 5.33 -23.71 -29.11
CA MET A 352 4.42 -23.40 -30.23
C MET A 352 5.14 -22.72 -31.39
N PHE A 353 6.19 -21.93 -31.10
CA PHE A 353 7.04 -21.37 -32.15
C PHE A 353 7.84 -22.42 -32.90
N TYR A 354 7.87 -23.70 -32.54
CA TYR A 354 8.44 -24.73 -33.41
C TYR A 354 7.56 -24.99 -34.63
N SER A 355 6.24 -24.76 -34.52
CA SER A 355 5.29 -24.95 -35.62
C SER A 355 5.45 -23.87 -36.69
N ILE A 356 5.68 -24.29 -37.93
CA ILE A 356 5.79 -23.38 -39.08
C ILE A 356 4.51 -22.56 -39.28
N VAL A 357 3.36 -23.19 -39.04
CA VAL A 357 2.03 -22.56 -39.15
C VAL A 357 1.89 -21.46 -38.11
N TYR A 358 2.27 -21.73 -36.85
CA TYR A 358 2.18 -20.74 -35.78
C TYR A 358 3.10 -19.54 -36.04
N ARG A 359 4.36 -19.78 -36.46
CA ARG A 359 5.29 -18.71 -36.85
C ARG A 359 4.72 -17.84 -37.97
N TRP A 360 4.17 -18.47 -39.00
CA TRP A 360 3.58 -17.77 -40.13
C TRP A 360 2.38 -16.92 -39.69
N SER A 361 1.45 -17.47 -38.91
CA SER A 361 0.30 -16.72 -38.36
C SER A 361 0.73 -15.57 -37.43
N PHE A 362 1.75 -15.80 -36.60
CA PHE A 362 2.31 -14.77 -35.71
C PHE A 362 2.86 -13.57 -36.49
N MET A 363 3.57 -13.81 -37.61
CA MET A 363 4.12 -12.74 -38.45
C MET A 363 3.05 -12.04 -39.30
N GLN A 364 2.06 -12.80 -39.77
CA GLN A 364 1.02 -12.28 -40.67
C GLN A 364 -0.08 -11.53 -39.92
N TRP A 365 -0.33 -11.86 -38.64
CA TRP A 365 -1.38 -11.25 -37.84
C TRP A 365 -0.81 -10.50 -36.63
N PRO A 366 -0.52 -9.19 -36.76
CA PRO A 366 0.10 -8.39 -35.70
C PRO A 366 -0.67 -8.39 -34.37
N PHE A 367 -1.99 -8.54 -34.43
CA PHE A 367 -2.84 -8.59 -33.23
C PHE A 367 -2.56 -9.85 -32.39
N LEU A 368 -2.50 -11.02 -33.01
CA LEU A 368 -2.08 -12.26 -32.35
C LEU A 368 -0.65 -12.15 -31.82
N GLY A 369 0.24 -11.55 -32.61
CA GLY A 369 1.63 -11.32 -32.23
C GLY A 369 1.74 -10.47 -30.95
N CYS A 370 0.99 -9.37 -30.88
CA CYS A 370 0.96 -8.48 -29.72
C CYS A 370 0.50 -9.20 -28.44
N PHE A 371 -0.63 -9.92 -28.49
CA PHE A 371 -1.13 -10.67 -27.33
C PHE A 371 -0.18 -11.79 -26.89
N THR A 372 0.48 -12.44 -27.85
CA THR A 372 1.48 -13.48 -27.55
C THR A 372 2.71 -12.87 -26.87
N VAL A 373 3.27 -11.77 -27.40
CA VAL A 373 4.43 -11.12 -26.78
C VAL A 373 4.07 -10.57 -25.39
N ALA A 374 2.89 -9.94 -25.26
CA ALA A 374 2.41 -9.44 -23.97
C ALA A 374 2.23 -10.57 -22.96
N SER A 375 1.74 -11.75 -23.37
CA SER A 375 1.60 -12.90 -22.46
C SER A 375 2.96 -13.40 -21.97
N PHE A 376 3.98 -13.48 -22.84
CA PHE A 376 5.34 -13.83 -22.42
C PHE A 376 5.94 -12.83 -21.44
N ILE A 377 5.75 -11.53 -21.68
CA ILE A 377 6.25 -10.48 -20.79
C ILE A 377 5.58 -10.57 -19.42
N LEU A 378 4.26 -10.74 -19.37
CA LEU A 378 3.51 -10.87 -18.12
C LEU A 378 3.89 -12.12 -17.36
N LEU A 379 4.03 -13.25 -18.06
CA LEU A 379 4.40 -14.53 -17.44
C LEU A 379 5.84 -14.51 -16.90
N LEU A 380 6.77 -13.87 -17.62
CA LEU A 380 8.12 -13.60 -17.10
C LEU A 380 8.09 -12.68 -15.88
N SER A 381 7.28 -11.62 -15.92
CA SER A 381 7.12 -10.68 -14.80
C SER A 381 6.55 -11.39 -13.57
N SER A 382 5.54 -12.25 -13.73
CA SER A 382 4.95 -13.07 -12.67
C SER A 382 5.96 -14.04 -12.05
N ILE A 383 6.84 -14.66 -12.85
CA ILE A 383 7.93 -15.51 -12.34
C ILE A 383 8.93 -14.69 -11.54
N ILE A 384 9.37 -13.52 -12.05
CA ILE A 384 10.32 -12.64 -11.35
C ILE A 384 9.72 -12.16 -10.03
N LEU A 385 8.48 -11.66 -10.04
CA LEU A 385 7.77 -11.24 -8.84
C LEU A 385 7.60 -12.40 -7.85
N GLY A 386 7.28 -13.62 -8.32
CA GLY A 386 7.21 -14.82 -7.48
C GLY A 386 8.55 -15.16 -6.81
N ILE A 387 9.67 -15.01 -7.53
CA ILE A 387 11.02 -15.19 -6.97
C ILE A 387 11.31 -14.12 -5.91
N VAL A 388 11.02 -12.85 -6.19
CA VAL A 388 11.21 -11.74 -5.25
C VAL A 388 10.37 -11.95 -3.99
N CYS A 389 9.08 -12.31 -4.14
CA CYS A 389 8.21 -12.68 -3.03
C CYS A 389 8.83 -13.80 -2.19
N ARG A 390 9.35 -14.86 -2.83
CA ARG A 390 9.99 -15.98 -2.15
C ARG A 390 11.21 -15.58 -1.33
N ILE A 391 12.05 -14.69 -1.87
CA ILE A 391 13.24 -14.17 -1.17
C ILE A 391 12.81 -13.32 0.03
N ASN A 392 11.64 -12.68 -0.05
CA ASN A 392 11.12 -11.83 1.01
C ASN A 392 10.32 -12.57 2.09
N PHE A 393 10.10 -13.89 1.96
CA PHE A 393 9.40 -14.68 2.98
C PHE A 393 10.18 -14.74 4.29
N GLY A 394 9.46 -14.66 5.40
CA GLY A 394 10.01 -14.64 6.76
C GLY A 394 10.31 -13.23 7.31
N LYS A 395 10.02 -12.16 6.57
CA LYS A 395 10.20 -10.77 7.04
C LYS A 395 8.99 -10.20 7.79
N GLY A 396 8.13 -11.05 8.34
CA GLY A 396 7.04 -10.65 9.23
C GLY A 396 5.66 -10.46 8.59
N LEU A 397 5.51 -10.60 7.27
CA LEU A 397 4.19 -10.45 6.62
C LEU A 397 3.19 -11.51 7.11
N ALA A 398 3.61 -12.77 7.24
CA ALA A 398 2.77 -13.82 7.81
C ALA A 398 2.37 -13.55 9.27
N GLN A 399 3.29 -12.99 10.07
CA GLN A 399 3.01 -12.65 11.47
C GLN A 399 2.01 -11.50 11.58
N TYR A 400 2.16 -10.48 10.73
CA TYR A 400 1.22 -9.36 10.65
C TYR A 400 -0.19 -9.83 10.25
N LEU A 401 -0.30 -10.65 9.20
CA LEU A 401 -1.58 -11.19 8.76
C LEU A 401 -2.24 -12.09 9.83
N HIS A 402 -1.45 -12.82 10.61
CA HIS A 402 -1.95 -13.67 11.69
C HIS A 402 -2.40 -12.87 12.91
N ALA A 403 -1.63 -11.84 13.30
CA ALA A 403 -2.02 -10.92 14.37
C ALA A 403 -3.36 -10.25 14.04
N GLU A 404 -3.52 -9.79 12.80
CA GLU A 404 -4.76 -9.17 12.33
C GLU A 404 -5.93 -10.15 12.29
N GLU A 405 -5.75 -11.37 11.78
CA GLU A 405 -6.79 -12.42 11.81
C GLU A 405 -7.24 -12.71 13.26
N THR A 406 -6.28 -12.70 14.20
CA THR A 406 -6.55 -12.89 15.63
C THR A 406 -7.31 -11.70 16.20
N LEU A 407 -6.90 -10.46 15.91
CA LEU A 407 -7.59 -9.23 16.35
C LEU A 407 -9.01 -9.14 15.81
N GLN A 408 -9.21 -9.49 14.53
CA GLN A 408 -10.53 -9.59 13.91
C GLN A 408 -11.39 -10.66 14.59
N SER A 409 -10.82 -11.82 14.92
CA SER A 409 -11.54 -12.89 15.62
C SER A 409 -12.01 -12.49 17.03
N LEU A 410 -11.32 -11.53 17.65
CA LEU A 410 -11.60 -11.01 18.99
C LEU A 410 -12.53 -9.78 18.99
N ASN A 411 -13.05 -9.35 17.82
CA ASN A 411 -13.88 -8.16 17.65
C ASN A 411 -13.25 -6.85 18.16
N PHE A 412 -11.91 -6.73 18.12
CA PHE A 412 -11.24 -5.46 18.34
C PHE A 412 -11.42 -4.57 17.09
N ALA A 413 -12.52 -3.82 17.04
CA ALA A 413 -12.66 -2.78 16.02
C ALA A 413 -11.67 -1.62 16.32
N PRO A 414 -10.82 -1.20 15.36
CA PRO A 414 -9.82 -0.15 15.56
C PRO A 414 -10.39 1.25 15.89
N ASP A 415 -11.71 1.44 15.86
CA ASP A 415 -12.37 2.72 16.17
C ASP A 415 -12.45 3.07 17.68
N ALA A 416 -11.96 2.20 18.58
CA ALA A 416 -12.02 2.47 20.02
C ALA A 416 -10.95 3.46 20.54
N PHE A 417 -9.98 3.87 19.73
CA PHE A 417 -8.93 4.82 20.13
C PHE A 417 -9.38 6.27 19.94
N THR A 418 -10.35 6.70 20.73
CA THR A 418 -10.63 8.14 20.85
C THR A 418 -9.50 8.79 21.64
N VAL A 419 -8.65 9.55 20.94
CA VAL A 419 -7.71 10.48 21.58
C VAL A 419 -8.55 11.47 22.37
N ARG A 420 -8.61 11.30 23.68
CA ARG A 420 -9.27 12.23 24.59
C ARG A 420 -8.43 13.51 24.64
N THR A 421 -8.64 14.41 23.69
CA THR A 421 -7.97 15.72 23.68
C THR A 421 -8.38 16.46 24.95
N ARG A 422 -7.41 16.71 25.82
CA ARG A 422 -7.56 17.37 27.14
C ARG A 422 -8.09 18.82 27.03
N THR A 423 -8.38 19.30 25.83
CA THR A 423 -8.92 20.62 25.53
C THR A 423 -10.29 20.87 26.17
N ASN A 424 -11.10 19.83 26.37
CA ASN A 424 -12.40 20.00 27.03
C ASN A 424 -12.25 20.22 28.54
N SER A 425 -11.25 19.62 29.19
CA SER A 425 -11.00 19.86 30.63
C SER A 425 -10.50 21.28 30.92
N ILE A 426 -9.85 21.95 29.97
CA ILE A 426 -9.41 23.35 30.16
C ILE A 426 -10.61 24.30 30.03
N LYS A 427 -11.54 24.07 29.10
CA LYS A 427 -12.78 24.85 29.01
C LYS A 427 -13.71 24.61 30.20
N ASP A 428 -13.73 23.41 30.76
CA ASP A 428 -14.50 23.10 31.98
C ASP A 428 -13.87 23.72 33.24
N LEU A 429 -12.54 23.91 33.27
CA LEU A 429 -11.86 24.64 34.34
C LEU A 429 -11.99 26.15 34.20
N GLU A 430 -11.97 26.68 32.97
CA GLU A 430 -12.11 28.11 32.68
C GLU A 430 -13.56 28.59 32.91
N SER A 431 -14.56 27.76 32.60
CA SER A 431 -15.97 28.03 32.93
C SER A 431 -16.29 27.96 34.43
N ARG A 432 -15.51 27.23 35.22
CA ARG A 432 -15.61 27.24 36.70
C ARG A 432 -14.87 28.40 37.36
N ALA A 433 -13.86 28.97 36.71
CA ALA A 433 -13.11 30.11 37.25
C ALA A 433 -13.75 31.48 36.94
N GLY A 434 -14.70 31.55 36.01
CA GLY A 434 -15.32 32.81 35.55
C GLY A 434 -16.56 33.31 36.31
N SER A 435 -17.03 32.64 37.36
CA SER A 435 -18.23 33.05 38.11
C SER A 435 -17.90 33.50 39.54
N GLY A 436 -17.17 34.61 39.66
CA GLY A 436 -16.78 35.19 40.94
C GLY A 436 -16.61 36.70 40.87
N GLY A 437 -17.72 37.44 41.03
CA GLY A 437 -17.77 38.90 41.17
C GLY A 437 -18.72 39.53 40.15
N ASN A 438 -19.61 40.48 40.46
CA ASN A 438 -19.85 41.28 41.65
C ASN A 438 -21.19 41.99 41.39
N SER A 439 -22.20 41.87 42.28
CA SER A 439 -23.37 42.75 42.30
C SER A 439 -23.96 42.77 43.70
N GLY A 440 -23.74 43.88 44.39
CA GLY A 440 -24.38 44.19 45.66
C GLY A 440 -25.80 44.73 45.48
N GLY A 441 -26.58 44.61 46.56
CA GLY A 441 -27.71 45.48 46.86
C GLY A 441 -29.09 44.87 46.66
N GLY A 442 -29.82 44.69 47.76
CA GLY A 442 -31.28 44.60 47.74
C GLY A 442 -31.86 43.51 48.61
N ALA A 443 -32.23 43.87 49.84
CA ALA A 443 -32.93 43.01 50.79
C ALA A 443 -34.31 42.55 50.28
N ASN A 444 -34.71 41.31 50.60
CA ASN A 444 -36.01 41.04 51.21
C ASN A 444 -36.13 39.63 51.81
N PHE A 445 -36.78 39.63 52.97
CA PHE A 445 -37.33 38.60 53.85
C PHE A 445 -38.18 37.51 53.15
N TYR A 446 -38.04 36.22 53.51
CA TYR A 446 -39.01 35.43 54.31
C TYR A 446 -38.59 33.95 54.52
N HIS A 447 -39.25 33.36 55.53
CA HIS A 447 -39.03 32.13 56.31
C HIS A 447 -39.17 30.74 55.62
N PRO A 448 -38.84 29.64 56.34
CA PRO A 448 -38.65 28.29 55.83
C PRO A 448 -39.87 27.38 55.98
N GLY A 449 -39.90 26.30 55.18
CA GLY A 449 -40.83 25.19 55.35
C GLY A 449 -40.60 24.10 54.30
N ASP A 450 -40.22 22.92 54.78
CA ASP A 450 -40.59 21.57 54.31
C ASP A 450 -40.82 21.34 52.82
N GLU A 451 -39.94 20.57 52.15
CA GLU A 451 -40.40 19.62 51.13
C GLU A 451 -39.40 18.48 50.84
N LYS A 452 -39.78 17.33 51.41
CA LYS A 452 -39.66 15.93 50.95
C LYS A 452 -38.62 15.58 49.88
N PHE A 453 -37.69 14.75 50.34
CA PHE A 453 -36.95 13.73 49.59
C PHE A 453 -37.91 12.89 48.73
N HIS A 454 -37.69 12.90 47.42
CA HIS A 454 -38.25 11.93 46.49
C HIS A 454 -37.10 11.15 45.88
N ASP A 455 -36.93 9.92 46.36
CA ASP A 455 -36.19 8.88 45.67
C ASP A 455 -36.96 8.51 44.40
N SER A 456 -36.27 8.56 43.26
CA SER A 456 -36.71 7.93 42.03
C SER A 456 -35.70 6.87 41.65
N GLU A 457 -36.06 5.66 42.05
CA GLU A 457 -35.68 4.36 41.50
C GLU A 457 -36.03 4.25 40.00
N ASP A 458 -35.38 3.28 39.36
CA ASP A 458 -35.66 2.68 38.05
C ASP A 458 -35.32 3.50 36.79
N ASP A 459 -34.20 3.13 36.15
CA ASP A 459 -34.37 2.24 34.99
C ASP A 459 -33.16 1.34 34.74
N HIS A 460 -33.50 0.08 34.52
CA HIS A 460 -32.66 -1.07 34.26
C HIS A 460 -32.09 -0.96 32.84
N ASP A 461 -30.78 -1.16 32.67
CA ASP A 461 -30.32 -1.88 31.48
C ASP A 461 -29.04 -2.69 31.72
N HIS A 462 -29.19 -3.97 31.40
CA HIS A 462 -28.24 -5.05 31.53
C HIS A 462 -26.97 -4.82 30.69
N TYR A 463 -25.82 -4.56 31.33
CA TYR A 463 -24.53 -4.95 30.74
C TYR A 463 -23.91 -6.07 31.55
N LYS A 464 -24.08 -7.29 31.02
CA LYS A 464 -23.61 -8.54 31.61
C LYS A 464 -22.08 -8.52 31.65
N SER A 465 -21.56 -8.34 32.85
CA SER A 465 -20.17 -8.55 33.23
C SER A 465 -19.74 -9.98 32.87
N SER A 466 -18.92 -10.11 31.83
CA SER A 466 -18.15 -11.33 31.57
C SER A 466 -16.86 -11.25 32.38
N LYS A 467 -16.97 -11.57 33.67
CA LYS A 467 -15.82 -12.06 34.44
C LYS A 467 -15.57 -13.48 33.99
N ASP A 468 -14.53 -13.64 33.17
CA ASP A 468 -13.67 -14.81 33.08
C ASP A 468 -12.64 -14.53 31.98
N PHE A 469 -11.55 -13.84 32.36
CA PHE A 469 -10.34 -13.84 31.54
C PHE A 469 -9.21 -14.44 32.38
N THR A 470 -9.16 -15.76 32.31
CA THR A 470 -8.03 -16.56 32.77
C THR A 470 -6.78 -16.11 32.06
N GLN A 471 -5.75 -15.86 32.86
CA GLN A 471 -4.36 -15.60 32.46
C GLN A 471 -3.94 -16.48 31.28
N MET A 472 -3.48 -15.88 30.18
CA MET A 472 -2.59 -16.55 29.25
C MET A 472 -1.21 -15.89 29.32
N TYR A 473 -0.27 -16.71 29.76
CA TYR A 473 1.15 -16.43 29.78
C TYR A 473 1.64 -16.13 28.35
N PHE A 474 2.32 -15.00 28.18
CA PHE A 474 3.16 -14.77 27.02
C PHE A 474 4.26 -15.84 27.00
N VAL A 475 4.22 -16.75 26.03
CA VAL A 475 5.35 -17.64 25.74
C VAL A 475 6.41 -16.78 25.06
N GLN A 476 7.36 -16.33 25.86
CA GLN A 476 8.59 -15.69 25.45
C GLN A 476 9.42 -16.72 24.69
N THR A 477 9.41 -16.66 23.35
CA THR A 477 10.33 -17.44 22.52
C THR A 477 11.73 -16.87 22.69
N LEU A 478 12.54 -17.53 23.50
CA LEU A 478 13.98 -17.30 23.63
C LEU A 478 14.67 -17.37 22.26
N PRO A 479 15.65 -16.50 21.96
CA PRO A 479 16.47 -16.68 20.78
C PRO A 479 17.35 -17.92 20.94
N SER A 480 17.24 -18.84 19.98
CA SER A 480 18.12 -20.00 19.85
C SER A 480 19.56 -19.54 19.69
N ARG A 481 20.32 -19.68 20.78
CA ARG A 481 21.76 -19.51 20.88
C ARG A 481 22.44 -20.61 20.06
N ALA A 482 22.87 -20.31 18.84
CA ALA A 482 23.79 -21.16 18.09
C ALA A 482 25.22 -20.89 18.58
N VAL A 483 25.73 -21.81 19.40
CA VAL A 483 27.15 -21.94 19.74
C VAL A 483 27.82 -22.81 18.68
N GLY A 484 28.93 -22.31 18.14
CA GLY A 484 29.89 -23.02 17.29
C GLY A 484 30.62 -21.97 16.45
N GLY A 485 31.90 -21.64 16.62
CA GLY A 485 33.01 -22.40 17.18
C GLY A 485 34.01 -22.67 16.06
N GLY A 486 35.08 -21.88 15.99
CA GLY A 486 36.38 -22.29 15.44
C GLY A 486 36.72 -21.94 13.98
N GLY A 487 37.58 -20.93 13.84
CA GLY A 487 38.89 -21.07 13.19
C GLY A 487 38.99 -21.13 11.66
N GLY A 488 39.79 -20.22 11.09
CA GLY A 488 40.40 -20.40 9.77
C GLY A 488 40.53 -19.11 8.97
N GLY A 489 41.61 -18.36 9.20
CA GLY A 489 41.98 -17.25 8.34
C GLY A 489 42.44 -17.74 6.97
N PHE A 490 41.88 -17.16 5.91
CA PHE A 490 42.44 -17.22 4.57
C PHE A 490 42.15 -15.89 3.86
N GLN A 491 43.21 -15.14 3.59
CA GLN A 491 43.17 -13.99 2.68
C GLN A 491 43.03 -14.52 1.25
N THR A 492 41.99 -14.10 0.55
CA THR A 492 41.94 -14.14 -0.91
C THR A 492 41.36 -12.83 -1.42
N GLU A 493 42.28 -12.05 -1.95
CA GLU A 493 42.14 -10.93 -2.86
C GLU A 493 41.34 -11.36 -4.10
N SER A 494 40.24 -10.66 -4.41
CA SER A 494 39.54 -10.78 -5.70
C SER A 494 38.69 -9.52 -5.96
N THR A 495 39.34 -8.58 -6.64
CA THR A 495 38.86 -7.81 -7.79
C THR A 495 37.33 -7.86 -8.05
N ALA A 496 36.65 -6.74 -7.79
CA ALA A 496 35.29 -6.48 -8.25
C ALA A 496 35.31 -5.80 -9.64
N PRO A 497 34.43 -6.16 -10.58
CA PRO A 497 34.32 -5.48 -11.86
C PRO A 497 33.49 -4.19 -11.71
N SER A 498 34.04 -3.12 -12.30
CA SER A 498 33.41 -1.81 -12.50
C SER A 498 32.10 -1.91 -13.28
N PHE A 499 31.03 -1.34 -12.73
CA PHE A 499 29.75 -1.19 -13.42
C PHE A 499 29.65 0.19 -14.09
N TYR A 500 29.02 0.17 -15.26
CA TYR A 500 28.98 1.21 -16.29
C TYR A 500 28.52 2.60 -15.82
N GLU A 501 29.35 3.59 -16.15
CA GLU A 501 29.09 5.02 -16.08
C GLU A 501 28.29 5.45 -17.33
N TYR A 502 27.04 5.90 -17.14
CA TYR A 502 26.25 6.50 -18.22
C TYR A 502 26.41 8.03 -18.15
N SER A 503 27.36 8.54 -18.92
CA SER A 503 27.55 9.98 -19.14
C SER A 503 26.57 10.48 -20.21
N THR A 504 25.51 11.18 -19.81
CA THR A 504 24.65 11.94 -20.74
C THR A 504 25.18 13.36 -20.91
N SER A 505 26.08 13.54 -21.86
CA SER A 505 26.47 14.85 -22.39
C SER A 505 25.34 15.42 -23.24
N ARG A 506 24.68 16.48 -22.76
CA ARG A 506 23.62 17.21 -23.45
C ARG A 506 24.25 18.29 -24.34
N SER A 507 24.38 18.02 -25.64
CA SER A 507 24.74 19.00 -26.65
C SER A 507 23.51 19.83 -27.03
N THR A 508 23.60 21.14 -26.81
CA THR A 508 22.72 22.16 -27.38
C THR A 508 22.89 22.22 -28.89
N SER A 509 21.80 22.05 -29.65
CA SER A 509 21.74 22.44 -31.06
C SER A 509 20.35 22.92 -31.40
N ASP A 510 20.30 24.16 -31.88
CA ASP A 510 19.19 24.84 -32.52
C ASP A 510 18.41 23.97 -33.50
N ARG A 511 17.09 23.88 -33.32
CA ARG A 511 16.12 23.82 -34.41
C ARG A 511 14.68 23.94 -33.88
N SER A 512 14.11 25.14 -33.96
CA SER A 512 12.65 25.31 -33.90
C SER A 512 12.21 26.46 -34.80
N ARG A 513 11.93 26.13 -36.05
CA ARG A 513 11.15 26.91 -37.01
C ARG A 513 10.29 25.92 -37.79
N GLU A 514 9.00 26.25 -37.92
CA GLU A 514 7.91 25.46 -38.55
C GLU A 514 7.52 24.21 -37.73
N GLU A 515 6.27 23.96 -37.35
CA GLU A 515 5.01 24.19 -38.05
C GLU A 515 3.88 24.60 -37.09
N ARG A 516 2.96 25.38 -37.65
CA ARG A 516 1.72 25.89 -37.06
C ARG A 516 0.62 25.45 -38.02
N SER A 517 -0.30 24.56 -37.65
CA SER A 517 -1.68 24.46 -38.14
C SER A 517 -2.30 23.10 -37.77
N PHE A 518 -3.63 23.05 -37.77
CA PHE A 518 -4.53 21.94 -37.47
C PHE A 518 -4.94 21.75 -36.01
N PHE A 519 -5.94 22.52 -35.59
CA PHE A 519 -7.26 21.95 -35.22
C PHE A 519 -8.30 23.08 -35.16
N THR A 520 -9.18 23.11 -36.16
CA THR A 520 -10.53 23.69 -36.12
C THR A 520 -11.42 22.75 -36.93
N GLU A 521 -12.23 21.97 -36.25
CA GLU A 521 -13.67 21.77 -36.49
C GLU A 521 -14.27 21.05 -35.29
#